data_AF-A0A3N9N3H6-F1
#
_entry.id   AF-A0A3N9N3H6-F1
#
_cell.length_a   1.000
_cell.length_b   1.000
_cell.length_c   1.000
_cell.angle_alpha   90.00
_cell.angle_beta   90.00
_cell.angle_gamma   90.00
#
_symmetry.space_group_name_H-M   'P 1'
#
loop_
_entity.id
_entity.type
_entity.pdbx_description
1 polymer ?
#
loop_
_entity_poly.entity_id
_entity_poly.type
_entity_poly.pdbx_seq_one_letter_code
_entity_poly.pdbx_strand_id
1 'polypeptide(L)'
;KVVRNLTVSGIIIVLAILAGLWSTLRNDKGTLIVTSRPQGAEVVLNQRPTNLVTNAFFAGLPADSFIVSVRMDGFRPVPPDRGVSLSANDTTRVTFLLAPISREDPRELPKDTGRPYRWAWRHVRMNSEPQGAEVVLDDKKTGLITPCDFLFEAGEHHLQAHWPNGAKAYKNITIHPSVSRPEVLFRPATYLQPETPKPEK
;
A
#
# COMPACT_ATOMS: atom_id res chain seq x y z
N LYS A 1 25.13 -20.74 56.68
CA LYS A 1 24.26 -19.55 56.45
C LYS A 1 24.29 -19.17 54.95
N VAL A 2 23.94 -20.06 54.01
CA VAL A 2 23.99 -19.78 52.54
C VAL A 2 22.94 -20.59 51.75
N VAL A 3 21.76 -20.89 52.32
CA VAL A 3 20.73 -21.69 51.60
C VAL A 3 19.37 -20.98 51.53
N ARG A 4 19.31 -19.69 51.88
CA ARG A 4 18.04 -18.94 52.00
C ARG A 4 17.83 -17.82 50.99
N ASN A 5 18.56 -17.85 49.86
CA ASN A 5 18.44 -16.85 48.80
C ASN A 5 18.04 -17.45 47.43
N LEU A 6 17.90 -18.77 47.32
CA LEU A 6 17.52 -19.46 46.08
C LEU A 6 16.01 -19.65 45.91
N THR A 7 15.19 -19.28 46.90
CA THR A 7 13.77 -19.65 46.92
C THR A 7 12.84 -18.63 46.28
N VAL A 8 13.30 -17.42 45.97
CA VAL A 8 12.43 -16.37 45.39
C VAL A 8 12.93 -15.92 44.02
N SER A 9 14.24 -15.69 43.86
CA SER A 9 14.80 -15.24 42.58
C SER A 9 14.72 -16.31 41.48
N GLY A 10 14.99 -17.58 41.80
CA GLY A 10 14.84 -18.69 40.85
C GLY A 10 13.38 -18.93 40.44
N ILE A 11 12.45 -18.81 41.40
CA ILE A 11 11.01 -18.96 41.12
C ILE A 11 10.50 -17.83 40.23
N ILE A 12 10.94 -16.58 40.46
CA ILE A 12 10.56 -15.44 39.61
C ILE A 12 11.07 -15.62 38.18
N ILE A 13 12.31 -16.09 38.00
CA ILE A 13 12.88 -16.34 36.67
C ILE A 13 12.11 -17.47 35.97
N VAL A 14 11.81 -18.57 36.67
CA VAL A 14 11.02 -19.67 36.13
C VAL A 14 9.60 -19.21 35.79
N LEU A 15 8.95 -18.40 36.63
CA LEU A 15 7.63 -17.82 36.34
C LEU A 15 7.67 -16.82 35.18
N ALA A 16 8.73 -16.04 35.00
CA ALA A 16 8.89 -15.14 33.87
C ALA A 16 9.10 -15.92 32.56
N ILE A 17 9.89 -16.99 32.60
CA ILE A 17 10.08 -17.91 31.46
C ILE A 17 8.77 -18.62 31.15
N LEU A 18 8.06 -19.14 32.16
CA LEU A 18 6.76 -19.79 31.99
C LEU A 18 5.68 -18.81 31.55
N ALA A 19 5.69 -17.55 31.99
CA ALA A 19 4.77 -16.52 31.54
C ALA A 19 5.07 -16.10 30.08
N GLY A 20 6.34 -16.00 29.71
CA GLY A 20 6.78 -15.78 28.33
C GLY A 20 6.38 -16.95 27.42
N LEU A 21 6.62 -18.19 27.85
CA LEU A 21 6.18 -19.41 27.18
C LEU A 21 4.66 -19.53 27.13
N TRP A 22 3.95 -19.14 28.18
CA TRP A 22 2.49 -19.14 28.20
C TRP A 22 1.90 -18.03 27.33
N SER A 23 2.60 -16.92 27.15
CA SER A 23 2.27 -15.87 26.19
C SER A 23 2.47 -16.34 24.75
N THR A 24 3.56 -17.06 24.45
CA THR A 24 3.80 -17.62 23.12
C THR A 24 2.91 -18.82 22.79
N LEU A 25 2.42 -19.54 23.81
CA LEU A 25 1.45 -20.64 23.68
C LEU A 25 0.00 -20.15 23.59
N ARG A 26 -0.30 -18.88 23.87
CA ARG A 26 -1.62 -18.30 23.60
C ARG A 26 -1.78 -18.15 22.10
N ASN A 27 -2.84 -18.74 21.56
CA ASN A 27 -3.18 -18.68 20.15
C ASN A 27 -3.74 -17.30 19.79
N ASP A 28 -2.91 -16.26 19.94
CA ASP A 28 -3.24 -14.86 19.67
C ASP A 28 -3.21 -14.57 18.16
N LYS A 29 -3.71 -15.52 17.37
CA LYS A 29 -3.79 -15.43 15.93
C LYS A 29 -5.24 -15.31 15.50
N GLY A 30 -5.53 -14.36 14.62
CA GLY A 30 -6.82 -14.17 13.98
C GLY A 30 -6.76 -14.54 12.49
N THR A 31 -7.93 -14.57 11.88
CA THR A 31 -8.10 -14.73 10.44
C THR A 31 -8.68 -13.44 9.85
N LEU A 32 -8.08 -12.94 8.77
CA LEU A 32 -8.61 -11.82 8.00
C LEU A 32 -9.08 -12.31 6.63
N ILE A 33 -10.32 -11.98 6.29
CA ILE A 33 -10.90 -12.21 4.96
C ILE A 33 -11.06 -10.87 4.27
N VAL A 34 -10.38 -10.69 3.14
CA VAL A 34 -10.47 -9.46 2.33
C VAL A 34 -11.19 -9.79 1.03
N THR A 35 -12.28 -9.09 0.77
CA THR A 35 -13.11 -9.27 -0.43
C THR A 35 -13.31 -7.95 -1.15
N SER A 36 -13.56 -7.99 -2.46
CA SER A 36 -13.93 -6.79 -3.22
C SER A 36 -15.00 -7.07 -4.26
N ARG A 37 -15.64 -6.00 -4.72
CA ARG A 37 -16.59 -6.01 -5.85
C ARG A 37 -16.22 -4.93 -6.86
N PRO A 38 -15.80 -5.28 -8.10
CA PRO A 38 -15.47 -6.62 -8.60
C PRO A 38 -14.33 -7.33 -7.83
N GLN A 39 -14.24 -8.66 -7.99
CA GLN A 39 -13.16 -9.48 -7.42
C GLN A 39 -11.89 -9.37 -8.27
N GLY A 40 -10.74 -9.76 -7.70
CA GLY A 40 -9.45 -9.75 -8.41
C GLY A 40 -8.57 -8.54 -8.10
N ALA A 41 -8.93 -7.72 -7.11
CA ALA A 41 -8.09 -6.63 -6.64
C ALA A 41 -6.93 -7.15 -5.78
N GLU A 42 -5.70 -6.69 -6.03
CA GLU A 42 -4.52 -6.92 -5.21
C GLU A 42 -4.75 -6.37 -3.80
N VAL A 43 -4.42 -7.16 -2.77
CA VAL A 43 -4.54 -6.77 -1.37
C VAL A 43 -3.23 -6.17 -0.88
N VAL A 44 -3.33 -5.00 -0.25
CA VAL A 44 -2.22 -4.29 0.39
C VAL A 44 -2.51 -4.20 1.89
N LEU A 45 -1.55 -4.61 2.71
CA LEU A 45 -1.70 -4.67 4.16
C LEU A 45 -0.57 -3.87 4.81
N ASN A 46 -0.91 -2.89 5.64
CA ASN A 46 0.02 -1.92 6.23
C ASN A 46 0.95 -1.30 5.17
N GLN A 47 0.36 -0.86 4.05
CA GLN A 47 1.07 -0.28 2.89
C GLN A 47 2.06 -1.24 2.19
N ARG A 48 2.02 -2.53 2.48
CA ARG A 48 2.86 -3.55 1.83
C ARG A 48 2.00 -4.43 0.91
N PRO A 49 2.36 -4.58 -0.38
CA PRO A 49 1.66 -5.48 -1.28
C PRO A 49 1.85 -6.92 -0.80
N THR A 50 0.75 -7.68 -0.78
CA THR A 50 0.76 -9.07 -0.33
C THR A 50 0.96 -10.06 -1.47
N ASN A 51 0.89 -9.58 -2.73
CA ASN A 51 0.82 -10.39 -3.95
C ASN A 51 -0.39 -11.35 -3.99
N LEU A 52 -1.38 -11.16 -3.12
CA LEU A 52 -2.65 -11.88 -3.14
C LEU A 52 -3.74 -11.00 -3.74
N VAL A 53 -4.71 -11.62 -4.41
CA VAL A 53 -5.90 -10.94 -4.94
C VAL A 53 -7.15 -11.36 -4.18
N THR A 54 -8.13 -10.47 -4.12
CA THR A 54 -9.45 -10.73 -3.52
C THR A 54 -10.21 -11.80 -4.32
N ASN A 55 -10.90 -12.75 -3.69
CA ASN A 55 -11.14 -12.92 -2.24
C ASN A 55 -9.96 -13.63 -1.55
N ALA A 56 -9.21 -12.92 -0.71
CA ALA A 56 -8.00 -13.41 -0.06
C ALA A 56 -8.27 -13.82 1.39
N PHE A 57 -7.59 -14.87 1.85
CA PHE A 57 -7.63 -15.39 3.21
C PHE A 57 -6.25 -15.29 3.85
N PHE A 58 -6.15 -14.56 4.95
CA PHE A 58 -4.94 -14.45 5.75
C PHE A 58 -5.18 -15.16 7.09
N ALA A 59 -4.78 -16.43 7.15
CA ALA A 59 -4.80 -17.20 8.39
C ALA A 59 -3.53 -16.91 9.21
N GLY A 60 -3.65 -16.94 10.54
CA GLY A 60 -2.48 -16.87 11.41
C GLY A 60 -1.91 -15.46 11.60
N LEU A 61 -2.67 -14.41 11.26
CA LEU A 61 -2.25 -13.03 11.53
C LEU A 61 -2.25 -12.78 13.03
N PRO A 62 -1.28 -12.04 13.60
CA PRO A 62 -1.34 -11.69 15.02
C PRO A 62 -2.61 -10.89 15.33
N ALA A 63 -3.14 -11.07 16.53
CA ALA A 63 -4.23 -10.27 17.07
C ALA A 63 -3.73 -8.83 17.29
N ASP A 64 -3.88 -8.01 16.25
CA ASP A 64 -3.37 -6.64 16.18
C ASP A 64 -4.24 -5.80 15.22
N SER A 65 -3.92 -4.52 15.11
CA SER A 65 -4.55 -3.59 14.18
C SER A 65 -3.79 -3.52 12.84
N PHE A 66 -4.55 -3.59 11.76
CA PHE A 66 -4.05 -3.55 10.39
C PHE A 66 -4.77 -2.47 9.59
N ILE A 67 -4.04 -1.82 8.68
CA ILE A 67 -4.60 -0.99 7.64
C ILE A 67 -4.66 -1.83 6.37
N VAL A 68 -5.85 -2.06 5.86
CA VAL A 68 -6.10 -2.84 4.65
C VAL A 68 -6.50 -1.87 3.54
N SER A 69 -5.93 -2.05 2.36
CA SER A 69 -6.40 -1.42 1.12
C SER A 69 -6.34 -2.44 -0.02
N VAL A 70 -6.99 -2.11 -1.14
CA VAL A 70 -7.02 -2.97 -2.33
C VAL A 70 -6.75 -2.15 -3.58
N ARG A 71 -6.14 -2.77 -4.59
CA ARG A 71 -5.77 -2.13 -5.85
C ARG A 71 -6.24 -2.98 -7.03
N MET A 72 -6.91 -2.36 -7.99
CA MET A 72 -7.34 -3.03 -9.23
C MET A 72 -7.30 -2.03 -10.37
N ASP A 73 -6.69 -2.43 -11.48
CA ASP A 73 -6.53 -1.55 -12.64
C ASP A 73 -7.90 -1.12 -13.18
N GLY A 74 -8.08 0.19 -13.39
CA GLY A 74 -9.34 0.77 -13.87
C GLY A 74 -10.46 0.88 -12.82
N PHE A 75 -10.17 0.59 -11.56
CA PHE A 75 -11.13 0.72 -10.46
C PHE A 75 -10.56 1.48 -9.26
N ARG A 76 -11.42 2.24 -8.59
CA ARG A 76 -11.09 2.98 -7.36
C ARG A 76 -11.79 2.36 -6.14
N PRO A 77 -11.05 1.97 -5.09
CA PRO A 77 -11.65 1.47 -3.86
C PRO A 77 -12.40 2.58 -3.10
N VAL A 78 -13.59 2.25 -2.61
CA VAL A 78 -14.43 3.09 -1.77
C VAL A 78 -14.83 2.27 -0.54
N PRO A 79 -14.29 2.58 0.66
CA PRO A 79 -13.27 3.59 0.96
C PRO A 79 -11.86 3.22 0.46
N PRO A 80 -10.90 4.17 0.42
CA PRO A 80 -9.53 3.91 -0.05
C PRO A 80 -8.76 2.91 0.82
N ASP A 81 -8.99 2.95 2.14
CA ASP A 81 -8.45 2.01 3.11
C ASP A 81 -9.45 1.75 4.25
N ARG A 82 -9.15 0.75 5.08
CA ARG A 82 -9.88 0.39 6.29
C ARG A 82 -8.90 -0.03 7.38
N GLY A 83 -9.04 0.56 8.57
CA GLY A 83 -8.47 0.02 9.80
C GLY A 83 -9.27 -1.19 10.28
N VAL A 84 -8.59 -2.26 10.68
CA VAL A 84 -9.17 -3.53 11.12
C VAL A 84 -8.45 -3.97 12.37
N SER A 85 -9.17 -4.34 13.42
CA SER A 85 -8.58 -4.95 14.62
C SER A 85 -8.89 -6.45 14.62
N LEU A 86 -7.87 -7.29 14.74
CA LEU A 86 -8.01 -8.74 14.85
C LEU A 86 -7.93 -9.18 16.31
N SER A 87 -8.82 -10.08 16.69
CA SER A 87 -8.79 -10.76 17.99
C SER A 87 -8.31 -12.21 17.84
N ALA A 88 -7.76 -12.75 18.92
CA ALA A 88 -7.33 -14.14 19.00
C ALA A 88 -8.49 -15.10 18.66
N ASN A 89 -8.22 -16.09 17.79
CA ASN A 89 -9.19 -17.06 17.29
C ASN A 89 -10.45 -16.48 16.61
N ASP A 90 -10.45 -15.18 16.27
CA ASP A 90 -11.57 -14.55 15.59
C ASP A 90 -11.34 -14.43 14.08
N THR A 91 -12.43 -14.35 13.31
CA THR A 91 -12.41 -14.15 11.88
C THR A 91 -13.04 -12.82 11.51
N THR A 92 -12.22 -11.86 11.12
CA THR A 92 -12.69 -10.55 10.69
C THR A 92 -12.80 -10.50 9.17
N ARG A 93 -13.91 -9.98 8.64
CA ARG A 93 -14.12 -9.80 7.21
C ARG A 93 -14.20 -8.33 6.85
N VAL A 94 -13.48 -7.94 5.81
CA VAL A 94 -13.57 -6.61 5.19
C VAL A 94 -13.96 -6.76 3.73
N THR A 95 -14.86 -5.88 3.30
CA THR A 95 -15.34 -5.80 1.92
C THR A 95 -15.07 -4.41 1.37
N PHE A 96 -14.42 -4.35 0.21
CA PHE A 96 -14.23 -3.12 -0.55
C PHE A 96 -15.18 -3.08 -1.74
N LEU A 97 -15.84 -1.94 -1.93
CA LEU A 97 -16.52 -1.66 -3.19
C LEU A 97 -15.53 -0.95 -4.09
N LEU A 98 -15.38 -1.41 -5.32
CA LEU A 98 -14.54 -0.74 -6.31
C LEU A 98 -15.46 -0.09 -7.32
N ALA A 99 -15.43 1.23 -7.34
CA ALA A 99 -16.11 1.98 -8.38
C ALA A 99 -15.27 1.86 -9.66
N PRO A 100 -15.86 1.44 -10.80
CA PRO A 100 -15.16 1.59 -12.07
C PRO A 100 -14.82 3.06 -12.24
N ILE A 101 -13.59 3.33 -12.64
CA ILE A 101 -13.19 4.66 -13.08
C ILE A 101 -13.89 4.82 -14.43
N SER A 102 -15.09 5.42 -14.42
CA SER A 102 -15.91 5.49 -15.63
C SER A 102 -15.18 6.28 -16.72
N ARG A 103 -14.97 5.58 -17.84
CA ARG A 103 -14.45 6.05 -19.11
C ARG A 103 -15.41 7.05 -19.81
N GLU A 104 -16.64 7.20 -19.32
CA GLU A 104 -17.70 8.06 -19.89
C GLU A 104 -17.64 9.51 -19.40
N ASP A 105 -16.45 10.10 -19.44
CA ASP A 105 -16.38 11.51 -19.75
C ASP A 105 -15.62 11.64 -21.08
N PRO A 106 -16.19 12.26 -22.13
CA PRO A 106 -15.45 12.68 -23.32
C PRO A 106 -14.37 13.72 -23.03
N ARG A 107 -13.87 13.86 -21.79
CA ARG A 107 -12.68 14.63 -21.47
C ARG A 107 -11.49 13.99 -22.18
N GLU A 108 -11.27 14.43 -23.42
CA GLU A 108 -9.91 14.64 -23.90
C GLU A 108 -9.10 15.18 -22.73
N LEU A 109 -7.91 14.62 -22.50
CA LEU A 109 -6.94 15.31 -21.65
C LEU A 109 -6.91 16.76 -22.13
N PRO A 110 -7.12 17.75 -21.25
CA PRO A 110 -7.15 19.12 -21.72
C PRO A 110 -5.86 19.36 -22.47
N LYS A 111 -5.99 19.87 -23.70
CA LYS A 111 -4.83 20.40 -24.40
C LYS A 111 -4.18 21.38 -23.43
N ASP A 112 -2.87 21.26 -23.25
CA ASP A 112 -2.12 22.23 -22.45
C ASP A 112 -2.24 23.60 -23.14
N THR A 113 -3.23 24.37 -22.70
CA THR A 113 -3.53 25.71 -23.24
C THR A 113 -2.75 26.79 -22.51
N GLY A 114 -1.89 26.42 -21.54
CA GLY A 114 -1.14 27.35 -20.71
C GLY A 114 -2.00 28.21 -19.78
N ARG A 115 -3.31 27.93 -19.64
CA ARG A 115 -4.24 28.66 -18.77
C ARG A 115 -4.98 27.69 -17.84
N PRO A 116 -4.91 27.87 -16.51
CA PRO A 116 -5.65 27.00 -15.60
C PRO A 116 -7.16 27.25 -15.74
N TYR A 117 -7.93 26.19 -16.01
CA TYR A 117 -9.39 26.24 -15.86
C TYR A 117 -9.74 26.55 -14.40
N ARG A 118 -10.76 27.41 -14.20
CA ARG A 118 -11.15 27.95 -12.87
C ARG A 118 -11.23 26.86 -11.79
N TRP A 119 -10.61 27.16 -10.64
CA TRP A 119 -10.58 26.52 -9.31
C TRP A 119 -10.21 25.04 -9.16
N ALA A 120 -10.18 24.21 -10.21
CA ALA A 120 -9.99 22.76 -10.04
C ALA A 120 -8.80 22.13 -10.79
N TRP A 121 -7.88 22.87 -11.40
CA TRP A 121 -6.76 22.27 -12.16
C TRP A 121 -5.38 22.75 -11.70
N ARG A 122 -4.35 21.88 -11.71
CA ARG A 122 -2.96 22.19 -11.33
C ARG A 122 -1.92 21.55 -12.23
N HIS A 123 -0.91 22.33 -12.61
CA HIS A 123 0.33 21.77 -13.18
C HIS A 123 1.06 21.02 -12.08
N VAL A 124 1.36 19.76 -12.31
CA VAL A 124 2.17 18.93 -11.41
C VAL A 124 3.45 18.59 -12.14
N ARG A 125 4.59 18.88 -11.49
CA ARG A 125 5.89 18.51 -12.02
C ARG A 125 6.25 17.12 -11.56
N MET A 126 6.56 16.24 -12.50
CA MET A 126 6.89 14.85 -12.27
C MET A 126 8.36 14.61 -12.61
N ASN A 127 9.13 14.25 -11.59
CA ASN A 127 10.55 13.91 -11.68
C ASN A 127 10.75 12.43 -11.31
N SER A 128 11.83 11.83 -11.80
CA SER A 128 12.21 10.48 -11.38
C SER A 128 13.72 10.31 -11.20
N GLU A 129 14.09 9.35 -10.35
CA GLU A 129 15.48 8.94 -10.12
C GLU A 129 15.57 7.41 -10.25
N PRO A 130 16.19 6.84 -11.29
CA PRO A 130 16.84 7.52 -12.43
C PRO A 130 15.82 8.22 -13.33
N GLN A 131 16.25 9.19 -14.15
CA GLN A 131 15.36 9.88 -15.08
C GLN A 131 14.91 8.96 -16.23
N GLY A 132 13.89 9.36 -17.00
CA GLY A 132 13.47 8.65 -18.19
C GLY A 132 12.36 7.60 -17.99
N ALA A 133 11.59 7.68 -16.91
CA ALA A 133 10.43 6.82 -16.72
C ALA A 133 9.22 7.31 -17.54
N GLU A 134 8.53 6.38 -18.22
CA GLU A 134 7.21 6.62 -18.80
C GLU A 134 6.19 6.81 -17.67
N VAL A 135 5.42 7.90 -17.72
CA VAL A 135 4.38 8.20 -16.74
C VAL A 135 3.05 7.63 -17.19
N VAL A 136 2.41 6.86 -16.31
CA VAL A 136 1.05 6.36 -16.45
C VAL A 136 0.20 7.07 -15.40
N LEU A 137 -0.87 7.71 -15.83
CA LEU A 137 -1.81 8.42 -14.97
C LEU A 137 -3.13 7.67 -14.96
N ASP A 138 -3.60 7.28 -13.78
CA ASP A 138 -4.89 6.60 -13.58
C ASP A 138 -5.03 5.42 -14.56
N ASP A 139 -3.97 4.61 -14.65
CA ASP A 139 -3.80 3.44 -15.53
C ASP A 139 -3.82 3.74 -17.04
N LYS A 140 -3.81 5.02 -17.42
CA LYS A 140 -3.70 5.48 -18.81
C LYS A 140 -2.28 5.92 -19.13
N LYS A 141 -1.71 5.35 -20.19
CA LYS A 141 -0.43 5.83 -20.74
C LYS A 141 -0.57 7.30 -21.15
N THR A 142 0.27 8.15 -20.58
CA THR A 142 0.30 9.57 -20.94
C THR A 142 1.17 9.82 -22.19
N GLY A 143 2.07 8.89 -22.50
CA GLY A 143 3.14 9.09 -23.50
C GLY A 143 4.25 10.05 -23.04
N LEU A 144 4.17 10.55 -21.81
CA LEU A 144 5.16 11.46 -21.24
C LEU A 144 6.28 10.69 -20.53
N ILE A 145 7.47 11.27 -20.57
CA ILE A 145 8.67 10.73 -19.94
C ILE A 145 9.18 11.76 -18.93
N THR A 146 9.51 11.33 -17.71
CA THR A 146 10.09 12.22 -16.68
C THR A 146 11.49 12.72 -17.07
N PRO A 147 11.84 13.99 -16.79
CA PRO A 147 11.01 14.97 -16.10
C PRO A 147 9.95 15.59 -17.03
N CYS A 148 8.70 15.67 -16.57
CA CYS A 148 7.61 16.24 -17.35
C CYS A 148 6.63 17.02 -16.46
N ASP A 149 5.84 17.88 -17.08
CA ASP A 149 4.76 18.63 -16.45
C ASP A 149 3.43 18.13 -17.02
N PHE A 150 2.42 17.99 -16.16
CA PHE A 150 1.08 17.59 -16.58
C PHE A 150 0.01 18.34 -15.82
N LEU A 151 -1.15 18.57 -16.45
CA LEU A 151 -2.28 19.27 -15.85
C LEU A 151 -3.25 18.26 -15.24
N PHE A 152 -3.38 18.32 -13.91
CA PHE A 152 -4.27 17.47 -13.13
C PHE A 152 -5.53 18.22 -12.73
N GLU A 153 -6.64 17.50 -12.59
CA GLU A 153 -7.80 17.98 -11.86
C GLU A 153 -7.53 17.91 -10.34
N ALA A 154 -8.31 18.62 -9.55
CA ALA A 154 -8.27 18.53 -8.10
C ALA A 154 -8.91 17.22 -7.67
N GLY A 155 -8.28 16.51 -6.74
CA GLY A 155 -8.72 15.20 -6.31
C GLY A 155 -7.58 14.20 -6.16
N GLU A 156 -7.92 12.94 -5.95
CA GLU A 156 -6.95 11.85 -5.85
C GLU A 156 -6.60 11.32 -7.24
N HIS A 157 -5.31 11.10 -7.48
CA HIS A 157 -4.78 10.51 -8.69
C HIS A 157 -3.77 9.42 -8.37
N HIS A 158 -3.74 8.39 -9.20
CA HIS A 158 -2.85 7.25 -9.11
C HIS A 158 -1.80 7.36 -10.22
N LEU A 159 -0.55 7.45 -9.83
CA LEU A 159 0.57 7.57 -10.74
C LEU A 159 1.40 6.30 -10.77
N GLN A 160 1.84 5.93 -11.96
CA GLN A 160 2.85 4.91 -12.15
C GLN A 160 4.01 5.47 -12.99
N ALA A 161 5.22 5.05 -12.66
CA ALA A 161 6.41 5.34 -13.43
C ALA A 161 7.03 4.03 -13.88
N HIS A 162 7.21 3.83 -15.18
CA HIS A 162 7.76 2.61 -15.78
C HIS A 162 9.08 2.95 -16.47
N TRP A 163 10.17 2.31 -16.05
CA TRP A 163 11.49 2.53 -16.65
C TRP A 163 11.76 1.57 -17.80
N PRO A 164 12.63 1.94 -18.76
CA PRO A 164 13.02 1.05 -19.86
C PRO A 164 13.64 -0.28 -19.41
N ASN A 165 14.26 -0.31 -18.21
CA ASN A 165 14.83 -1.51 -17.62
C ASN A 165 13.79 -2.43 -16.96
N GLY A 166 12.50 -2.12 -17.05
CA GLY A 166 11.39 -2.88 -16.47
C GLY A 166 11.05 -2.53 -15.02
N ALA A 167 11.81 -1.64 -14.37
CA ALA A 167 11.48 -1.19 -13.03
C ALA A 167 10.17 -0.38 -13.01
N LYS A 168 9.47 -0.41 -11.87
CA LYS A 168 8.20 0.31 -11.69
C LYS A 168 8.16 1.03 -10.34
N ALA A 169 7.41 2.12 -10.30
CA ALA A 169 7.05 2.83 -9.08
C ALA A 169 5.59 3.23 -9.15
N TYR A 170 4.94 3.33 -8.00
CA TYR A 170 3.54 3.68 -7.86
C TYR A 170 3.41 4.77 -6.80
N LYS A 171 2.56 5.76 -7.04
CA LYS A 171 2.33 6.85 -6.10
C LYS A 171 0.91 7.37 -6.19
N ASN A 172 0.24 7.46 -5.05
CA ASN A 172 -1.05 8.14 -4.96
C ASN A 172 -0.80 9.58 -4.54
N ILE A 173 -1.48 10.52 -5.18
CA ILE A 173 -1.36 11.94 -4.86
C ILE A 173 -2.74 12.59 -4.77
N THR A 174 -2.87 13.51 -3.83
CA THR A 174 -4.03 14.40 -3.71
C THR A 174 -3.68 15.77 -4.25
N ILE A 175 -4.37 16.20 -5.30
CA ILE A 175 -4.24 17.54 -5.84
C ILE A 175 -5.24 18.45 -5.14
N HIS A 176 -4.74 19.32 -4.26
CA HIS A 176 -5.57 20.28 -3.56
C HIS A 176 -5.61 21.65 -4.27
N PRO A 177 -6.78 22.32 -4.38
CA PRO A 177 -6.93 23.64 -4.99
C PRO A 177 -6.15 24.78 -4.31
N SER A 178 -5.56 24.58 -3.14
CA SER A 178 -4.70 25.59 -2.50
C SER A 178 -3.23 25.45 -2.89
N VAL A 179 -2.81 24.31 -3.45
CA VAL A 179 -1.40 24.05 -3.76
C VAL A 179 -1.10 24.58 -5.16
N SER A 180 -0.18 25.54 -5.26
CA SER A 180 0.35 26.01 -6.54
C SER A 180 1.54 25.15 -6.94
N ARG A 181 1.41 24.37 -8.03
CA ARG A 181 2.48 23.54 -8.61
C ARG A 181 3.04 22.43 -7.71
N PRO A 182 2.27 21.36 -7.46
CA PRO A 182 2.77 20.20 -6.73
C PRO A 182 3.94 19.53 -7.46
N GLU A 183 4.86 18.94 -6.71
CA GLU A 183 5.96 18.14 -7.26
C GLU A 183 5.86 16.69 -6.82
N VAL A 184 6.12 15.79 -7.77
CA VAL A 184 6.12 14.35 -7.56
C VAL A 184 7.47 13.79 -7.96
N LEU A 185 8.16 13.20 -6.99
CA LEU A 185 9.34 12.39 -7.25
C LEU A 185 8.98 10.90 -7.23
N PHE A 186 9.35 10.19 -8.31
CA PHE A 186 9.34 8.74 -8.41
C PHE A 186 10.73 8.16 -8.17
N ARG A 187 10.78 7.03 -7.47
CA ARG A 187 11.97 6.19 -7.34
C ARG A 187 11.54 4.75 -7.57
N PRO A 188 12.29 3.94 -8.34
CA PRO A 188 12.01 2.53 -8.49
C PRO A 188 11.80 1.91 -7.11
N ALA A 189 10.78 1.07 -6.98
CA ALA A 189 10.77 0.16 -5.85
C ALA A 189 11.99 -0.75 -6.03
N THR A 190 13.06 -0.50 -5.28
CA THR A 190 14.17 -1.46 -5.19
C THR A 190 13.60 -2.70 -4.51
N TYR A 191 13.07 -3.64 -5.28
CA TYR A 191 13.07 -5.02 -4.87
C TYR A 191 14.54 -5.41 -4.80
N LEU A 192 15.16 -5.26 -3.62
CA LEU A 192 16.30 -6.11 -3.29
C LEU A 192 15.73 -7.52 -3.34
N GLN A 193 16.01 -8.26 -4.42
CA GLN A 193 15.94 -9.71 -4.34
C GLN A 193 16.77 -10.08 -3.10
N PRO A 194 16.22 -10.82 -2.12
CA PRO A 194 17.05 -11.40 -1.08
C PRO A 194 18.17 -12.15 -1.81
N GLU A 195 19.42 -11.84 -1.52
CA GLU A 195 20.52 -12.64 -2.04
C GLU A 195 20.22 -14.08 -1.67
N THR A 196 20.05 -14.95 -2.68
CA THR A 196 19.94 -16.38 -2.45
C THR A 196 21.11 -16.76 -1.57
N PRO A 197 20.88 -17.29 -0.34
CA PRO A 197 21.98 -17.61 0.54
C PRO A 197 22.92 -18.54 -0.21
N LYS A 198 24.16 -18.09 -0.37
CA LYS A 198 25.22 -18.88 -1.02
C LYS A 198 25.29 -20.22 -0.27
N PRO A 199 25.22 -21.37 -0.97
CA PRO A 199 25.32 -22.66 -0.29
C PRO A 199 26.67 -22.69 0.42
N GLU A 200 26.60 -22.83 1.74
CA GLU A 200 27.76 -22.97 2.61
C GLU A 200 28.46 -24.28 2.18
N LYS A 201 29.74 -24.17 1.82
CA LYS A 201 30.60 -25.30 1.46
C LYS A 201 31.16 -25.96 2.70
#